data_AF-A0AA35RVQ8-F1
#
_entry.id   AF-A0AA35RVQ8-F1
#
_cell.length_a   1.000
_cell.length_b   1.000
_cell.length_c   1.000
_cell.angle_alpha   90.00
_cell.angle_beta   90.00
_cell.angle_gamma   90.00
#
_symmetry.space_group_name_H-M   'P 1'
#
loop_
_entity.id
_entity.type
_entity.pdbx_description
1 polymer ?
#
loop_
_entity_poly.entity_id
_entity_poly.type
_entity_poly.pdbx_seq_one_letter_code
_entity_poly.pdbx_strand_id
1 'polypeptide(L)'
;MLKSLHPNSLLTRSSLVCSVQMKELWKESTIHQKTRCWAQGMEGWRPLEQIPQLKWQLMAQGMSLMNESDMATLILNIFIRMCEFYPSRDAENAIVRPLPRAKRLLSEPNALPHIVQLLLTFDPSLVERVTKLLNIILEDNPQLPRAFSTGVFFFILMYTGSNILPIAKFLKYTHMKQSFRPDEQQSSDIMQRSILGQLLPEAMVCFLENHGSVKFSETFLGEFDNPEAIWNGEMRRMMIEKIAAHIADFTPRLQSNTRATYQYCAMPVVRYKQLEDELFCNIYYLRHLCDTLRFPDWPIKKPVALLKDVLEEWKKEVDKKPPEMSVDQAYDALGLKTGVGGHEENVVRKAYFKLAQKYHPDKNPDGRVSHTPSQYIPIFSLFYSTIFSLAQIASLGISH
;
A
#
# COMPACT_ATOMS: atom_id res chain seq x y z
N MET A 1 5.96 -15.25 -13.32
CA MET A 1 6.75 -16.27 -14.04
C MET A 1 5.83 -17.40 -14.45
N LEU A 2 5.82 -17.71 -15.75
CA LEU A 2 5.07 -18.80 -16.35
C LEU A 2 5.98 -20.02 -16.49
N LYS A 3 5.47 -21.22 -16.24
CA LYS A 3 6.11 -22.47 -16.66
C LYS A 3 5.44 -22.94 -17.95
N SER A 4 6.21 -23.35 -18.95
CA SER A 4 5.70 -24.02 -20.16
C SER A 4 6.11 -25.50 -20.17
N LEU A 5 5.23 -26.36 -20.70
CA LEU A 5 5.51 -27.79 -20.91
C LEU A 5 5.44 -28.09 -22.40
N HIS A 6 6.55 -28.61 -22.94
CA HIS A 6 6.64 -29.10 -24.32
C HIS A 6 5.92 -30.45 -24.49
N PRO A 7 5.18 -30.67 -25.59
CA PRO A 7 4.49 -31.95 -25.79
C PRO A 7 5.37 -33.11 -26.28
N ASN A 8 6.56 -32.85 -26.84
CA ASN A 8 7.29 -33.86 -27.65
C ASN A 8 8.73 -34.18 -27.19
N SER A 9 9.02 -34.15 -25.90
CA SER A 9 10.26 -34.77 -25.42
C SER A 9 10.00 -35.56 -24.14
N LEU A 10 10.52 -36.78 -24.10
CA LEU A 10 10.50 -37.72 -22.97
C LEU A 10 11.26 -37.19 -21.71
N LEU A 11 11.52 -35.88 -21.63
CA LEU A 11 12.19 -35.19 -20.55
C LEU A 11 11.45 -33.87 -20.27
N THR A 12 10.66 -33.88 -19.20
CA THR A 12 9.86 -32.79 -18.64
C THR A 12 10.71 -31.58 -18.22
N ARG A 13 11.20 -30.79 -19.16
CA ARG A 13 11.84 -29.50 -18.83
C ARG A 13 10.76 -28.43 -18.63
N SER A 14 10.35 -28.23 -17.38
CA SER A 14 9.64 -27.01 -17.00
C SER A 14 10.65 -25.87 -16.85
N SER A 15 10.81 -25.02 -17.86
CA SER A 15 11.57 -23.78 -17.72
C SER A 15 10.67 -22.66 -17.20
N LEU A 16 11.21 -21.81 -16.34
CA LEU A 16 10.57 -20.55 -15.94
C LEU A 16 10.84 -19.54 -17.05
N VAL A 17 9.77 -19.01 -17.62
CA VAL A 17 9.84 -18.12 -18.79
C VAL A 17 9.15 -16.80 -18.45
N CYS A 18 9.80 -15.67 -18.77
CA CYS A 18 9.20 -14.34 -18.65
C CYS A 18 8.32 -14.01 -19.87
N SER A 19 7.52 -12.93 -19.79
CA SER A 19 6.61 -12.55 -20.88
C SER A 19 7.34 -12.23 -22.19
N VAL A 20 8.54 -11.64 -22.13
CA VAL A 20 9.39 -11.34 -23.29
C VAL A 20 9.84 -12.62 -23.97
N GLN A 21 10.41 -13.55 -23.19
CA GLN A 21 10.84 -14.85 -23.68
C GLN A 21 9.67 -15.67 -24.25
N MET A 22 8.46 -15.57 -23.68
CA MET A 22 7.27 -16.22 -24.26
C MET A 22 6.94 -15.69 -25.66
N LYS A 23 7.15 -14.39 -25.94
CA LYS A 23 6.98 -13.83 -27.28
C LYS A 23 8.04 -14.35 -28.26
N GLU A 24 9.29 -14.48 -27.81
CA GLU A 24 10.39 -15.03 -28.61
C GLU A 24 10.13 -16.50 -28.96
N LEU A 25 9.81 -17.33 -27.97
CA LEU A 25 9.50 -18.75 -28.18
C LEU A 25 8.30 -18.96 -29.12
N TRP A 26 7.34 -18.04 -29.12
CA TRP A 26 6.21 -18.07 -30.07
C TRP A 26 6.66 -17.74 -31.49
N LYS A 27 7.52 -16.74 -31.68
CA LYS A 27 8.11 -16.40 -32.99
C LYS A 27 8.97 -17.52 -33.54
N GLU A 28 9.73 -18.17 -32.68
CA GLU A 28 10.56 -19.35 -33.01
C GLU A 28 9.74 -20.63 -33.24
N SER A 29 8.40 -20.57 -33.12
CA SER A 29 7.49 -21.71 -33.22
C SER A 29 7.80 -22.86 -32.25
N THR A 30 8.52 -22.55 -31.15
CA THR A 30 8.88 -23.49 -30.09
C THR A 30 7.67 -23.76 -29.20
N ILE A 31 6.84 -22.74 -28.95
CA ILE A 31 5.53 -22.89 -28.28
C ILE A 31 4.38 -22.70 -29.27
N HIS A 32 3.26 -23.38 -29.04
CA HIS A 32 2.07 -23.36 -29.88
C HIS A 32 0.78 -23.32 -29.04
N GLN A 33 -0.38 -23.21 -29.68
CA GLN A 33 -1.68 -23.01 -29.03
C GLN A 33 -2.00 -24.05 -27.92
N LYS A 34 -1.61 -25.31 -28.14
CA LYS A 34 -1.81 -26.42 -27.19
C LYS A 34 -0.72 -26.54 -26.11
N THR A 35 0.33 -25.72 -26.15
CA THR A 35 1.40 -25.74 -25.13
C THR A 35 0.77 -25.47 -23.77
N ARG A 36 1.06 -26.33 -22.79
CA ARG A 36 0.50 -26.16 -21.45
C ARG A 36 1.33 -25.14 -20.69
N CYS A 37 0.65 -24.15 -20.14
CA CYS A 37 1.26 -23.10 -19.32
C CYS A 37 0.65 -23.11 -17.92
N TRP A 38 1.45 -22.73 -16.94
CA TRP A 38 1.01 -22.55 -15.56
C TRP A 38 1.73 -21.37 -14.91
N ALA A 39 1.01 -20.61 -14.10
CA ALA A 39 1.56 -19.57 -13.24
C ALA A 39 0.88 -19.61 -11.87
N GLN A 40 1.54 -19.01 -10.88
CA GLN A 40 0.97 -18.82 -9.55
C GLN A 40 -0.38 -18.07 -9.64
N GLY A 41 -1.42 -18.60 -8.99
CA GLY A 41 -2.79 -18.06 -9.06
C GLY A 41 -3.67 -18.70 -10.16
N MET A 42 -3.14 -19.66 -10.92
CA MET A 42 -3.94 -20.53 -11.79
C MET A 42 -4.31 -21.82 -11.06
N GLU A 43 -5.54 -22.32 -11.27
CA GLU A 43 -6.04 -23.58 -10.70
C GLU A 43 -5.25 -24.82 -11.16
N GLY A 44 -4.53 -24.71 -12.28
CA GLY A 44 -3.78 -25.82 -12.85
C GLY A 44 -3.18 -25.46 -14.20
N TRP A 45 -2.48 -26.41 -14.81
CA TRP A 45 -1.93 -26.27 -16.14
C TRP A 45 -3.06 -26.10 -17.16
N ARG A 46 -3.00 -25.04 -17.96
CA ARG A 46 -3.98 -24.78 -19.02
C ARG A 46 -3.28 -24.61 -20.37
N PRO A 47 -3.91 -25.04 -21.48
CA PRO A 47 -3.43 -24.71 -22.81
C PRO A 47 -3.27 -23.19 -23.00
N LEU A 48 -2.25 -22.77 -23.75
CA LEU A 48 -1.95 -21.36 -24.03
C LEU A 48 -3.17 -20.61 -24.56
N GLU A 49 -3.94 -21.23 -25.46
CA GLU A 49 -5.16 -20.66 -26.04
C GLU A 49 -6.29 -20.39 -25.02
N GLN A 50 -6.27 -21.08 -23.88
CA GLN A 50 -7.28 -20.92 -22.81
C GLN A 50 -6.87 -19.85 -21.78
N ILE A 51 -5.68 -19.27 -21.91
CA ILE A 51 -5.18 -18.22 -21.03
C ILE A 51 -5.41 -16.87 -21.74
N PRO A 52 -6.39 -16.04 -21.31
CA PRO A 52 -6.81 -14.86 -22.06
C PRO A 52 -5.64 -13.91 -22.39
N GLN A 53 -4.75 -13.66 -21.42
CA GLN A 53 -3.57 -12.84 -21.63
C GLN A 53 -2.69 -13.35 -22.79
N LEU A 54 -2.34 -14.64 -22.77
CA LEU A 54 -1.46 -15.22 -23.80
C LEU A 54 -2.16 -15.32 -25.15
N LYS A 55 -3.45 -15.67 -25.14
CA LYS A 55 -4.29 -15.66 -26.34
C LYS A 55 -4.28 -14.28 -27.00
N TRP A 56 -4.47 -13.21 -26.24
CA TRP A 56 -4.52 -11.85 -26.79
C TRP A 56 -3.14 -11.31 -27.17
N GLN A 57 -2.09 -11.68 -26.44
CA GLN A 57 -0.74 -11.18 -26.71
C GLN A 57 0.01 -11.94 -27.81
N LEU A 58 -0.27 -13.22 -28.01
CA LEU A 58 0.48 -14.09 -28.93
C LEU A 58 -0.34 -14.56 -30.13
N MET A 59 -1.64 -14.82 -29.95
CA MET A 59 -2.48 -15.42 -30.98
C MET A 59 -3.37 -14.41 -31.72
N ALA A 60 -3.64 -13.24 -31.14
CA ALA A 60 -4.48 -12.25 -31.79
C ALA A 60 -3.81 -11.75 -33.08
N GLN A 61 -4.60 -11.67 -34.15
CA GLN A 61 -4.19 -11.19 -35.46
C GLN A 61 -5.07 -10.01 -35.88
N GLY A 62 -4.56 -9.15 -36.74
CA GLY A 62 -5.26 -7.97 -37.25
C GLY A 62 -4.85 -6.67 -36.56
N MET A 63 -5.48 -5.57 -36.97
CA MET A 63 -5.24 -4.25 -36.39
C MET A 63 -6.02 -4.10 -35.09
N SER A 64 -5.35 -3.69 -34.01
CA SER A 64 -6.03 -3.47 -32.73
C SER A 64 -7.00 -2.28 -32.82
N LEU A 65 -8.22 -2.47 -32.32
CA LEU A 65 -9.23 -1.41 -32.23
C LEU A 65 -8.99 -0.46 -31.05
N MET A 66 -8.37 -0.94 -29.97
CA MET A 66 -8.11 -0.21 -28.74
C MET A 66 -6.78 -0.65 -28.15
N ASN A 67 -6.04 0.26 -27.50
CA ASN A 67 -4.92 -0.14 -26.66
C ASN A 67 -5.41 -0.67 -25.30
N GLU A 68 -4.49 -1.17 -24.48
CA GLU A 68 -4.80 -1.75 -23.18
C GLU A 68 -5.42 -0.73 -22.21
N SER A 69 -4.96 0.53 -22.24
CA SER A 69 -5.46 1.61 -21.37
C SER A 69 -6.88 2.04 -21.75
N ASP A 70 -7.18 2.16 -23.04
CA ASP A 70 -8.51 2.49 -23.55
C ASP A 70 -9.52 1.38 -23.24
N MET A 71 -9.10 0.12 -23.39
CA MET A 71 -9.91 -1.04 -23.04
C MET A 71 -10.19 -1.09 -21.53
N ALA A 72 -9.16 -0.91 -20.71
CA ALA A 72 -9.32 -0.85 -19.25
C ALA A 72 -10.24 0.31 -18.83
N THR A 73 -10.09 1.47 -19.46
CA THR A 73 -10.95 2.64 -19.26
C THR A 73 -12.41 2.33 -19.58
N LEU A 74 -12.69 1.69 -20.72
CA LEU A 74 -14.04 1.29 -21.12
C LEU A 74 -14.66 0.31 -20.10
N ILE A 75 -13.91 -0.71 -19.69
CA ILE A 75 -14.37 -1.71 -18.72
C ILE A 75 -14.67 -1.06 -17.36
N LEU A 76 -13.78 -0.20 -16.87
CA LEU A 76 -14.00 0.53 -15.62
C LEU A 76 -15.24 1.43 -15.70
N ASN A 77 -15.47 2.12 -16.83
CA ASN A 77 -16.68 2.92 -17.03
C ASN A 77 -17.95 2.06 -17.00
N ILE A 78 -17.92 0.86 -17.58
CA ILE A 78 -19.03 -0.10 -17.52
C ILE A 78 -19.29 -0.51 -16.07
N PHE A 79 -18.25 -0.89 -15.32
CA PHE A 79 -18.39 -1.25 -13.90
C PHE A 79 -18.92 -0.11 -13.04
N ILE A 80 -18.42 1.11 -13.26
CA ILE A 80 -18.90 2.31 -12.56
C ILE A 80 -20.40 2.49 -12.84
N ARG A 81 -20.82 2.51 -14.11
CA ARG A 81 -22.23 2.67 -14.48
C ARG A 81 -23.12 1.58 -13.89
N MET A 82 -22.68 0.33 -13.92
CA MET A 82 -23.40 -0.79 -13.31
C MET A 82 -23.57 -0.59 -11.79
N CYS A 83 -22.54 -0.11 -11.10
CA CYS A 83 -22.59 0.10 -9.65
C CYS A 83 -23.36 1.38 -9.24
N GLU A 84 -23.37 2.41 -10.08
CA GLU A 84 -24.18 3.62 -9.89
C GLU A 84 -25.67 3.34 -10.11
N PHE A 85 -26.00 2.49 -11.09
CA PHE A 85 -27.38 2.10 -11.38
C PHE A 85 -28.03 1.29 -10.24
N TYR A 86 -27.24 0.52 -9.49
CA TYR A 86 -27.69 -0.23 -8.32
C TYR A 86 -27.00 0.30 -7.04
N PRO A 87 -27.54 1.35 -6.39
CA PRO A 87 -26.92 1.96 -5.21
C PRO A 87 -26.89 1.04 -3.98
N SER A 88 -25.99 1.32 -3.02
CA SER A 88 -25.92 0.59 -1.75
C SER A 88 -26.99 1.03 -0.74
N ARG A 89 -27.68 2.13 -1.03
CA ARG A 89 -28.70 2.75 -0.19
C ARG A 89 -29.97 3.04 -0.99
N ASP A 90 -31.11 2.99 -0.33
CA ASP A 90 -32.40 3.31 -0.94
C ASP A 90 -32.72 4.82 -0.86
N ALA A 91 -33.94 5.20 -1.28
CA ALA A 91 -34.41 6.58 -1.27
C ALA A 91 -34.52 7.19 0.14
N GLU A 92 -34.64 6.36 1.18
CA GLU A 92 -34.68 6.76 2.59
C GLU A 92 -33.27 6.74 3.23
N ASN A 93 -32.22 6.54 2.42
CA ASN A 93 -30.83 6.44 2.84
C ASN A 93 -30.55 5.21 3.74
N ALA A 94 -31.42 4.21 3.74
CA ALA A 94 -31.22 2.95 4.46
C ALA A 94 -30.32 2.00 3.65
N ILE A 95 -29.51 1.19 4.34
CA ILE A 95 -28.54 0.29 3.71
C ILE A 95 -29.27 -0.91 3.10
N VAL A 96 -29.09 -1.13 1.79
CA VAL A 96 -29.70 -2.24 1.06
C VAL A 96 -28.92 -3.53 1.32
N ARG A 97 -29.63 -4.58 1.77
CA ARG A 97 -29.09 -5.93 2.01
C ARG A 97 -29.95 -7.00 1.31
N PRO A 98 -29.34 -7.97 0.58
CA PRO A 98 -27.90 -8.09 0.31
C PRO A 98 -27.41 -6.96 -0.61
N LEU A 99 -26.11 -6.66 -0.57
CA LEU A 99 -25.51 -5.67 -1.48
C LEU A 99 -25.80 -6.04 -2.96
N PRO A 100 -25.92 -5.03 -3.84
CA PRO A 100 -26.04 -5.24 -5.27
C PRO A 100 -25.02 -6.26 -5.79
N ARG A 101 -25.48 -7.17 -6.66
CA ARG A 101 -24.67 -8.29 -7.15
C ARG A 101 -23.35 -7.84 -7.78
N ALA A 102 -23.37 -6.74 -8.55
CA ALA A 102 -22.15 -6.17 -9.14
C ALA A 102 -21.11 -5.79 -8.08
N LYS A 103 -21.52 -5.03 -7.04
CA LYS A 103 -20.64 -4.63 -5.94
C LYS A 103 -20.09 -5.84 -5.17
N ARG A 104 -20.92 -6.86 -4.93
CA ARG A 104 -20.48 -8.12 -4.29
C ARG A 104 -19.39 -8.82 -5.10
N LEU A 105 -19.63 -9.10 -6.38
CA LEU A 105 -18.68 -9.79 -7.25
C LEU A 105 -17.36 -9.02 -7.41
N LEU A 106 -17.43 -7.68 -7.56
CA LEU A 106 -16.24 -6.84 -7.69
C LEU A 106 -15.44 -6.73 -6.39
N SER A 107 -16.04 -7.06 -5.24
CA SER A 107 -15.38 -7.06 -3.92
C SER A 107 -14.79 -8.41 -3.53
N GLU A 108 -14.98 -9.45 -4.35
CA GLU A 108 -14.46 -10.79 -4.07
C GLU A 108 -12.94 -10.87 -4.26
N PRO A 109 -12.25 -11.83 -3.61
CA PRO A 109 -10.80 -12.01 -3.73
C PRO A 109 -10.29 -12.24 -5.15
N ASN A 110 -11.15 -12.72 -6.05
CA ASN A 110 -10.82 -12.97 -7.45
C ASN A 110 -10.92 -11.74 -8.35
N ALA A 111 -11.44 -10.61 -7.83
CA ALA A 111 -11.67 -9.39 -8.60
C ALA A 111 -11.01 -8.17 -7.95
N LEU A 112 -11.29 -7.90 -6.66
CA LEU A 112 -10.87 -6.67 -5.99
C LEU A 112 -9.35 -6.42 -6.05
N PRO A 113 -8.46 -7.40 -5.77
CA PRO A 113 -7.02 -7.18 -5.86
C PRO A 113 -6.57 -6.77 -7.27
N HIS A 114 -7.18 -7.34 -8.31
CA HIS A 114 -6.83 -7.02 -9.69
C HIS A 114 -7.29 -5.61 -10.09
N ILE A 115 -8.45 -5.16 -9.61
CA ILE A 115 -8.91 -3.78 -9.79
C ILE A 115 -7.97 -2.80 -9.09
N VAL A 116 -7.61 -3.10 -7.83
CA VAL A 116 -6.69 -2.28 -7.02
C VAL A 116 -5.30 -2.21 -7.66
N GLN A 117 -4.80 -3.32 -8.23
CA GLN A 117 -3.50 -3.37 -8.89
C GLN A 117 -3.39 -2.46 -10.13
N LEU A 118 -4.51 -2.03 -10.74
CA LEU A 118 -4.48 -1.05 -11.82
C LEU A 118 -3.93 0.32 -11.36
N LEU A 119 -3.93 0.61 -10.06
CA LEU A 119 -3.31 1.83 -9.51
C LEU A 119 -1.79 1.88 -9.74
N LEU A 120 -1.15 0.72 -9.91
CA LEU A 120 0.28 0.61 -10.19
C LEU A 120 0.65 0.95 -11.65
N THR A 121 -0.33 1.23 -12.51
CA THR A 121 -0.03 1.81 -13.83
C THR A 121 0.37 3.28 -13.71
N PHE A 122 -0.02 3.95 -12.63
CA PHE A 122 0.11 5.39 -12.41
C PHE A 122 -0.48 6.26 -13.52
N ASP A 123 -1.32 5.68 -14.39
CA ASP A 123 -2.04 6.40 -15.42
C ASP A 123 -3.17 7.23 -14.78
N PRO A 124 -3.20 8.56 -14.95
CA PRO A 124 -4.18 9.42 -14.31
C PRO A 124 -5.64 9.05 -14.60
N SER A 125 -5.93 8.61 -15.84
CA SER A 125 -7.29 8.25 -16.29
C SER A 125 -7.79 6.98 -15.62
N LEU A 126 -6.91 5.98 -15.50
CA LEU A 126 -7.19 4.72 -14.81
C LEU A 126 -7.27 4.91 -13.31
N VAL A 127 -6.33 5.64 -12.69
CA VAL A 127 -6.29 5.89 -11.24
C VAL A 127 -7.57 6.58 -10.77
N GLU A 128 -8.04 7.59 -11.49
CA GLU A 128 -9.28 8.29 -11.18
C GLU A 128 -10.50 7.35 -11.20
N ARG A 129 -10.61 6.51 -12.25
CA ARG A 129 -11.73 5.57 -12.41
C ARG A 129 -11.70 4.43 -11.41
N VAL A 130 -10.53 3.86 -11.14
CA VAL A 130 -10.34 2.84 -10.11
C VAL A 130 -10.76 3.41 -8.77
N THR A 131 -10.28 4.61 -8.42
CA THR A 131 -10.62 5.25 -7.15
C THR A 131 -12.11 5.58 -7.06
N LYS A 132 -12.73 6.07 -8.14
CA LYS A 132 -14.18 6.29 -8.20
C LYS A 132 -14.95 4.98 -7.98
N LEU A 133 -14.56 3.91 -8.67
CA LEU A 133 -15.17 2.59 -8.52
C LEU A 133 -15.00 2.06 -7.09
N LEU A 134 -13.80 2.19 -6.49
CA LEU A 134 -13.52 1.78 -5.12
C LEU A 134 -14.42 2.49 -4.10
N ASN A 135 -14.64 3.81 -4.25
CA ASN A 135 -15.58 4.56 -3.41
C ASN A 135 -17.01 3.99 -3.51
N ILE A 136 -17.47 3.63 -4.72
CA ILE A 136 -18.83 3.12 -4.94
C ILE A 136 -19.00 1.69 -4.41
N ILE A 137 -18.02 0.81 -4.66
CA ILE A 137 -18.14 -0.62 -4.29
C ILE A 137 -17.91 -0.84 -2.79
N LEU A 138 -17.07 -0.03 -2.13
CA LEU A 138 -16.77 -0.18 -0.70
C LEU A 138 -17.76 0.56 0.21
N GLU A 139 -18.64 1.39 -0.34
CA GLU A 139 -19.72 2.02 0.41
C GLU A 139 -20.61 0.98 1.11
N ASP A 140 -20.61 1.03 2.44
CA ASP A 140 -21.33 0.11 3.34
C ASP A 140 -21.04 -1.38 3.08
N ASN A 141 -19.85 -1.66 2.54
CA ASN A 141 -19.42 -3.00 2.18
C ASN A 141 -18.82 -3.75 3.36
N PRO A 142 -19.33 -4.95 3.73
CA PRO A 142 -18.77 -5.77 4.80
C PRO A 142 -17.30 -6.18 4.58
N GLN A 143 -16.79 -6.12 3.34
CA GLN A 143 -15.38 -6.41 3.02
C GLN A 143 -14.44 -5.23 3.27
N LEU A 144 -14.96 -4.00 3.45
CA LEU A 144 -14.15 -2.81 3.68
C LEU A 144 -13.12 -2.98 4.79
N PRO A 145 -13.44 -3.55 5.97
CA PRO A 145 -12.48 -3.66 7.06
C PRO A 145 -11.20 -4.43 6.69
N ARG A 146 -11.22 -5.26 5.65
CA ARG A 146 -10.06 -6.02 5.15
C ARG A 146 -9.49 -5.47 3.84
N ALA A 147 -10.08 -4.43 3.26
CA ALA A 147 -9.64 -3.89 1.97
C ALA A 147 -8.16 -3.45 1.97
N PHE A 148 -7.61 -3.07 3.13
CA PHE A 148 -6.20 -2.74 3.28
C PHE A 148 -5.25 -3.89 2.86
N SER A 149 -5.69 -5.15 2.98
CA SER A 149 -4.87 -6.31 2.61
C SER A 149 -4.62 -6.44 1.11
N THR A 150 -5.32 -5.67 0.28
CA THR A 150 -5.11 -5.65 -1.17
C THR A 150 -3.91 -4.79 -1.60
N GLY A 151 -3.34 -4.01 -0.67
CA GLY A 151 -2.29 -3.03 -0.97
C GLY A 151 -2.82 -1.68 -1.46
N VAL A 152 -4.15 -1.47 -1.46
CA VAL A 152 -4.78 -0.24 -1.99
C VAL A 152 -4.19 1.05 -1.41
N PHE A 153 -3.92 1.10 -0.11
CA PHE A 153 -3.34 2.29 0.53
C PHE A 153 -1.90 2.56 0.08
N PHE A 154 -1.11 1.50 -0.12
CA PHE A 154 0.24 1.61 -0.65
C PHE A 154 0.22 2.14 -2.09
N PHE A 155 -0.61 1.55 -2.96
CA PHE A 155 -0.61 1.89 -4.38
C PHE A 155 -1.17 3.30 -4.63
N ILE A 156 -2.22 3.69 -3.91
CA ILE A 156 -2.82 5.02 -4.02
C ILE A 156 -1.84 6.11 -3.55
N LEU A 157 -1.13 5.91 -2.43
CA LEU A 157 -0.22 6.92 -1.88
C LEU A 157 1.07 7.08 -2.69
N MET A 158 1.43 6.09 -3.52
CA MET A 158 2.50 6.21 -4.51
C MET A 158 2.13 7.08 -5.72
N TYR A 159 0.86 7.40 -5.92
CA TYR A 159 0.43 8.19 -7.07
C TYR A 159 0.91 9.64 -6.98
N THR A 160 1.61 10.10 -8.02
CA THR A 160 2.26 11.42 -8.05
C THR A 160 1.43 12.52 -8.71
N GLY A 161 0.37 12.17 -9.45
CA GLY A 161 -0.48 13.14 -10.15
C GLY A 161 -1.29 14.05 -9.22
N SER A 162 -1.90 15.09 -9.79
CA SER A 162 -2.61 16.16 -9.05
C SER A 162 -4.10 15.89 -8.81
N ASN A 163 -4.73 14.97 -9.56
CA ASN A 163 -6.14 14.60 -9.44
C ASN A 163 -6.39 13.65 -8.24
N ILE A 164 -5.96 14.06 -7.05
CA ILE A 164 -6.03 13.23 -5.84
C ILE A 164 -7.31 13.42 -5.01
N LEU A 165 -8.22 14.30 -5.39
CA LEU A 165 -9.46 14.50 -4.61
C LEU A 165 -10.29 13.20 -4.45
N PRO A 166 -10.49 12.36 -5.49
CA PRO A 166 -11.15 11.06 -5.33
C PRO A 166 -10.39 10.14 -4.35
N ILE A 167 -9.07 10.21 -4.36
CA ILE A 167 -8.18 9.48 -3.45
C ILE A 167 -8.40 9.95 -2.02
N ALA A 168 -8.40 11.27 -1.78
CA ALA A 168 -8.64 11.83 -0.45
C ALA A 168 -10.03 11.48 0.09
N LYS A 169 -11.06 11.44 -0.77
CA LYS A 169 -12.41 10.96 -0.41
C LYS A 169 -12.39 9.49 0.00
N PHE A 170 -11.69 8.65 -0.77
CA PHE A 170 -11.51 7.24 -0.46
C PHE A 170 -10.79 7.05 0.88
N LEU A 171 -9.67 7.74 1.09
CA LEU A 171 -8.91 7.69 2.34
C LEU A 171 -9.78 8.09 3.53
N LYS A 172 -10.45 9.24 3.46
CA LYS A 172 -11.34 9.74 4.52
C LYS A 172 -12.45 8.75 4.86
N TYR A 173 -13.06 8.13 3.86
CA TYR A 173 -14.16 7.18 4.08
C TYR A 173 -13.69 5.87 4.72
N THR A 174 -12.48 5.41 4.37
CA THR A 174 -12.06 4.03 4.64
C THR A 174 -11.08 3.89 5.80
N HIS A 175 -10.21 4.86 6.06
CA HIS A 175 -9.05 4.65 6.94
C HIS A 175 -9.40 4.30 8.40
N MET A 176 -10.51 4.83 8.93
CA MET A 176 -10.99 4.52 10.29
C MET A 176 -11.93 3.32 10.38
N LYS A 177 -12.31 2.72 9.25
CA LYS A 177 -13.24 1.59 9.16
C LYS A 177 -12.52 0.26 8.92
N GLN A 178 -11.23 0.21 9.20
CA GLN A 178 -10.37 -0.94 8.98
C GLN A 178 -10.39 -1.86 10.21
N SER A 179 -10.19 -3.15 9.97
CA SER A 179 -9.81 -4.13 10.99
C SER A 179 -8.30 -4.21 11.15
N PHE A 180 -7.62 -3.09 10.91
CA PHE A 180 -6.18 -2.95 11.02
C PHE A 180 -5.80 -2.75 12.49
N ARG A 181 -4.73 -3.42 12.92
CA ARG A 181 -4.11 -3.23 14.23
C ARG A 181 -2.60 -3.36 14.03
N PRO A 182 -1.81 -2.31 14.29
CA PRO A 182 -0.36 -2.42 14.28
C PRO A 182 0.09 -3.25 15.49
N ASP A 183 1.25 -3.88 15.37
CA ASP A 183 1.86 -4.62 16.49
C ASP A 183 2.46 -3.68 17.56
N GLU A 184 2.61 -2.38 17.27
CA GLU A 184 3.17 -1.36 18.17
C GLU A 184 2.07 -0.67 19.01
N GLN A 185 2.18 -0.76 20.34
CA GLN A 185 1.17 -0.29 21.31
C GLN A 185 1.35 1.17 21.77
N GLN A 186 2.36 1.90 21.29
CA GLN A 186 2.74 3.22 21.83
C GLN A 186 2.22 4.43 21.03
N SER A 187 1.27 4.24 20.11
CA SER A 187 0.70 5.34 19.32
C SER A 187 -0.72 5.70 19.76
N SER A 188 -1.21 6.89 19.39
CA SER A 188 -2.60 7.31 19.62
C SER A 188 -3.65 6.36 18.99
N ASP A 189 -4.91 6.43 19.44
CA ASP A 189 -6.00 5.55 18.97
C ASP A 189 -6.18 5.62 17.44
N ILE A 190 -6.09 6.83 16.87
CA ILE A 190 -6.20 7.04 15.43
C ILE A 190 -5.09 6.32 14.65
N MET A 191 -3.86 6.31 15.17
CA MET A 191 -2.72 5.61 14.59
C MET A 191 -2.84 4.09 14.70
N GLN A 192 -3.46 3.59 15.77
CA GLN A 192 -3.67 2.15 15.96
C GLN A 192 -4.78 1.58 15.06
N ARG A 193 -5.73 2.41 14.63
CA ARG A 193 -6.91 1.95 13.87
C ARG A 193 -6.79 2.17 12.36
N SER A 194 -5.88 3.03 11.94
CA SER A 194 -5.70 3.44 10.55
C SER A 194 -4.36 3.00 10.01
N ILE A 195 -4.36 2.23 8.91
CA ILE A 195 -3.13 1.88 8.18
C ILE A 195 -2.32 3.12 7.75
N LEU A 196 -2.99 4.27 7.59
CA LEU A 196 -2.30 5.53 7.29
C LEU A 196 -1.32 5.93 8.40
N GLY A 197 -1.49 5.47 9.63
CA GLY A 197 -0.54 5.73 10.72
C GLY A 197 0.82 5.07 10.53
N GLN A 198 0.92 4.04 9.68
CA GLN A 198 2.23 3.50 9.28
C GLN A 198 2.91 4.35 8.18
N LEU A 199 2.13 5.16 7.45
CA LEU A 199 2.54 5.74 6.17
C LEU A 199 2.65 7.27 6.21
N LEU A 200 1.91 7.94 7.08
CA LEU A 200 1.81 9.38 7.17
C LEU A 200 2.08 9.83 8.62
N PRO A 201 2.57 11.07 8.82
CA PRO A 201 2.61 11.66 10.15
C PRO A 201 1.23 11.67 10.80
N GLU A 202 1.18 11.54 12.12
CA GLU A 202 -0.07 11.57 12.88
C GLU A 202 -0.88 12.84 12.57
N ALA A 203 -0.21 14.00 12.48
CA ALA A 203 -0.82 15.26 12.09
C ALA A 203 -1.60 15.17 10.78
N MET A 204 -1.07 14.51 9.76
CA MET A 204 -1.74 14.39 8.46
C MET A 204 -2.98 13.49 8.52
N VAL A 205 -2.95 12.44 9.35
CA VAL A 205 -4.11 11.55 9.54
C VAL A 205 -5.19 12.25 10.37
N CYS A 206 -4.81 12.98 11.43
CA CYS A 206 -5.72 13.86 12.17
C CYS A 206 -6.28 14.98 11.29
N PHE A 207 -5.46 15.55 10.39
CA PHE A 207 -5.87 16.60 9.48
C PHE A 207 -6.93 16.10 8.50
N LEU A 208 -6.73 14.90 7.93
CA LEU A 208 -7.74 14.22 7.11
C LEU A 208 -9.05 14.06 7.89
N GLU A 209 -8.97 13.64 9.15
CA GLU A 209 -10.16 13.40 9.97
C GLU A 209 -10.92 14.70 10.26
N ASN A 210 -10.21 15.76 10.65
CA ASN A 210 -10.79 17.00 11.15
C ASN A 210 -11.21 17.99 10.05
N HIS A 211 -10.48 18.04 8.94
CA HIS A 211 -10.68 19.03 7.87
C HIS A 211 -11.30 18.45 6.59
N GLY A 212 -11.35 17.12 6.47
CA GLY A 212 -11.98 16.42 5.35
C GLY A 212 -11.11 16.36 4.09
N SER A 213 -11.64 15.70 3.06
CA SER A 213 -10.86 15.30 1.87
C SER A 213 -10.38 16.46 1.00
N VAL A 214 -11.13 17.58 0.95
CA VAL A 214 -10.79 18.73 0.10
C VAL A 214 -9.54 19.43 0.61
N LYS A 215 -9.57 19.90 1.86
CA LYS A 215 -8.41 20.53 2.51
C LYS A 215 -7.22 19.58 2.61
N PHE A 216 -7.47 18.30 2.89
CA PHE A 216 -6.40 17.30 2.86
C PHE A 216 -5.74 17.22 1.49
N SER A 217 -6.51 17.26 0.39
CA SER A 217 -5.92 17.17 -0.95
C SER A 217 -5.05 18.36 -1.30
N GLU A 218 -5.45 19.57 -0.89
CA GLU A 218 -4.63 20.78 -1.01
C GLU A 218 -3.36 20.66 -0.17
N THR A 219 -3.51 20.20 1.08
CA THR A 219 -2.40 20.04 2.02
C THR A 219 -1.38 19.02 1.54
N PHE A 220 -1.87 17.88 1.05
CA PHE A 220 -1.04 16.76 0.63
C PHE A 220 -0.19 17.06 -0.62
N LEU A 221 -0.67 17.95 -1.50
CA LEU A 221 0.06 18.38 -2.71
C LEU A 221 0.93 19.62 -2.50
N GLY A 222 0.71 20.38 -1.44
CA GLY A 222 1.42 21.64 -1.19
C GLY A 222 2.54 21.53 -0.15
N GLU A 223 2.98 22.71 0.28
CA GLU A 223 4.07 22.92 1.22
C GLU A 223 3.49 23.62 2.46
N PHE A 224 3.45 22.92 3.58
CA PHE A 224 2.82 23.37 4.82
C PHE A 224 3.80 23.27 5.97
N ASP A 225 3.93 24.38 6.68
CA ASP A 225 4.77 24.52 7.86
C ASP A 225 4.05 25.41 8.86
N ASN A 226 3.14 24.82 9.63
CA ASN A 226 2.30 25.53 10.60
C ASN A 226 1.95 24.64 11.81
N PRO A 227 1.35 25.20 12.87
CA PRO A 227 1.04 24.43 14.08
C PRO A 227 0.13 23.21 13.89
N GLU A 228 -0.71 23.12 12.86
CA GLU A 228 -1.57 21.94 12.62
C GLU A 228 -1.00 20.95 11.60
N ALA A 229 -0.10 21.38 10.73
CA ALA A 229 0.45 20.55 9.65
C ALA A 229 1.87 20.99 9.25
N ILE A 230 2.80 20.05 9.35
CA ILE A 230 4.13 20.10 8.78
C ILE A 230 4.17 18.99 7.73
N TRP A 231 4.13 19.36 6.46
CA TRP A 231 4.11 18.45 5.32
C TRP A 231 4.66 19.15 4.08
N ASN A 232 5.59 18.49 3.41
CA ASN A 232 6.25 19.03 2.22
C ASN A 232 6.51 17.97 1.17
N GLY A 233 6.94 18.40 -0.01
CA GLY A 233 7.28 17.52 -1.12
C GLY A 233 8.40 16.52 -0.80
N GLU A 234 9.32 16.84 0.13
CA GLU A 234 10.37 15.91 0.58
C GLU A 234 9.78 14.77 1.42
N MET A 235 8.92 15.08 2.40
CA MET A 235 8.20 14.08 3.20
C MET A 235 7.32 13.20 2.31
N ARG A 236 6.60 13.81 1.34
CA ARG A 236 5.82 13.05 0.36
C ARG A 236 6.70 12.09 -0.44
N ARG A 237 7.86 12.55 -0.94
CA ARG A 237 8.80 11.73 -1.70
C ARG A 237 9.35 10.58 -0.85
N MET A 238 9.75 10.85 0.39
CA MET A 238 10.23 9.84 1.33
C MET A 238 9.17 8.76 1.58
N MET A 239 7.91 9.13 1.79
CA MET A 239 6.81 8.17 1.92
C MET A 239 6.71 7.28 0.67
N ILE A 240 6.71 7.87 -0.53
CA ILE A 240 6.60 7.13 -1.79
C ILE A 240 7.79 6.16 -1.95
N GLU A 241 9.01 6.61 -1.66
CA GLU A 241 10.23 5.78 -1.73
C GLU A 241 10.15 4.59 -0.77
N LYS A 242 9.72 4.80 0.48
CA LYS A 242 9.57 3.71 1.45
C LYS A 242 8.49 2.71 1.05
N ILE A 243 7.36 3.18 0.51
CA ILE A 243 6.33 2.28 -0.01
C ILE A 243 6.85 1.50 -1.23
N ALA A 244 7.53 2.18 -2.16
CA ALA A 244 8.10 1.55 -3.36
C ALA A 244 9.09 0.44 -3.00
N ALA A 245 9.98 0.70 -2.03
CA ALA A 245 10.92 -0.28 -1.50
C ALA A 245 10.20 -1.46 -0.84
N HIS A 246 9.12 -1.21 -0.11
CA HIS A 246 8.29 -2.26 0.51
C HIS A 246 7.66 -3.20 -0.52
N ILE A 247 7.15 -2.66 -1.64
CA ILE A 247 6.47 -3.45 -2.68
C ILE A 247 7.38 -3.88 -3.85
N ALA A 248 8.69 -3.63 -3.77
CA ALA A 248 9.64 -3.81 -4.87
C ALA A 248 9.69 -5.23 -5.45
N ASP A 249 9.42 -6.26 -4.64
CA ASP A 249 9.41 -7.65 -5.11
C ASP A 249 8.10 -8.01 -5.85
N PHE A 250 7.03 -7.23 -5.64
CA PHE A 250 5.72 -7.50 -6.20
C PHE A 250 5.54 -6.94 -7.62
N THR A 251 6.00 -5.72 -7.90
CA THR A 251 5.77 -5.09 -9.22
C THR A 251 6.38 -5.89 -10.39
N PRO A 252 7.62 -6.46 -10.30
CA PRO A 252 8.16 -7.30 -11.38
C PRO A 252 7.43 -8.64 -11.47
N ARG A 253 7.00 -9.20 -10.33
CA ARG A 253 6.18 -10.42 -10.30
C ARG A 253 4.86 -10.20 -11.03
N LEU A 254 4.19 -9.08 -10.79
CA LEU A 254 2.94 -8.70 -11.45
C LEU A 254 3.14 -8.53 -12.96
N GLN A 255 4.21 -7.84 -13.39
CA GLN A 255 4.55 -7.69 -14.81
C GLN A 255 4.77 -9.05 -15.49
N SER A 256 5.38 -10.01 -14.77
CA SER A 256 5.62 -11.36 -15.26
C SER A 256 4.41 -12.30 -15.19
N ASN A 257 3.36 -11.93 -14.44
CA ASN A 257 2.15 -12.71 -14.22
C ASN A 257 1.03 -11.76 -13.76
N THR A 258 0.16 -11.35 -14.68
CA THR A 258 -0.91 -10.38 -14.38
C THR A 258 -1.98 -10.93 -13.43
N ARG A 259 -1.99 -12.26 -13.19
CA ARG A 259 -2.84 -12.93 -12.20
C ARG A 259 -2.21 -12.99 -10.80
N ALA A 260 -0.97 -12.56 -10.63
CA ALA A 260 -0.36 -12.46 -9.31
C ALA A 260 -1.14 -11.43 -8.47
N THR A 261 -1.47 -11.82 -7.24
CA THR A 261 -2.13 -10.95 -6.27
C THR A 261 -1.11 -10.44 -5.26
N TYR A 262 -1.26 -9.18 -4.85
CA TYR A 262 -0.47 -8.64 -3.74
C TYR A 262 -0.75 -9.44 -2.47
N GLN A 263 0.31 -9.80 -1.75
CA GLN A 263 0.20 -10.41 -0.44
C GLN A 263 0.58 -9.36 0.58
N TYR A 264 -0.40 -8.95 1.38
CA TYR A 264 -0.18 -7.96 2.42
C TYR A 264 0.92 -8.40 3.38
N CYS A 265 1.76 -7.44 3.71
CA CYS A 265 2.72 -7.48 4.80
C CYS A 265 2.64 -6.13 5.50
N ALA A 266 2.72 -6.14 6.83
CA ALA A 266 2.81 -4.90 7.59
C ALA A 266 4.09 -4.13 7.19
N MET A 267 3.93 -2.83 6.96
CA MET A 267 5.04 -1.93 6.69
C MET A 267 5.45 -1.27 8.02
N PRO A 268 6.75 -1.18 8.33
CA PRO A 268 7.21 -0.39 9.46
C PRO A 268 6.77 1.07 9.35
N VAL A 269 6.56 1.73 10.49
CA VAL A 269 6.17 3.14 10.53
C VAL A 269 7.23 4.01 9.84
N VAL A 270 6.80 4.86 8.91
CA VAL A 270 7.67 5.84 8.25
C VAL A 270 8.03 6.94 9.24
N ARG A 271 9.33 7.09 9.53
CA ARG A 271 9.86 8.17 10.37
C ARG A 271 10.35 9.32 9.50
N TYR A 272 9.92 10.54 9.83
CA TYR A 272 10.24 11.74 9.08
C TYR A 272 11.25 12.59 9.85
N LYS A 273 12.40 12.86 9.23
CA LYS A 273 13.48 13.65 9.84
C LYS A 273 13.03 15.06 10.21
N GLN A 274 12.14 15.62 9.40
CA GLN A 274 11.55 16.95 9.59
C GLN A 274 10.76 17.07 10.91
N LEU A 275 10.39 15.94 11.52
CA LEU A 275 9.57 15.88 12.74
C LEU A 275 10.35 15.37 13.96
N GLU A 276 11.67 15.13 13.86
CA GLU A 276 12.46 14.55 14.96
C GLU A 276 12.45 15.43 16.22
N ASP A 277 12.46 16.75 16.05
CA ASP A 277 12.44 17.74 17.13
C ASP A 277 11.03 18.26 17.46
N GLU A 278 10.00 17.62 16.91
CA GLU A 278 8.60 18.05 17.05
C GLU A 278 7.83 17.12 17.99
N LEU A 279 7.15 17.71 18.98
CA LEU A 279 6.17 16.99 19.80
C LEU A 279 4.77 17.30 19.26
N PHE A 280 4.15 16.30 18.64
CA PHE A 280 2.76 16.38 18.20
C PHE A 280 1.84 15.96 19.35
N CYS A 281 0.93 16.85 19.75
CA CYS A 281 -0.02 16.59 20.83
C CYS A 281 -1.42 17.11 20.45
N ASN A 282 -2.44 16.28 20.67
CA ASN A 282 -3.83 16.50 20.27
C ASN A 282 -3.98 16.69 18.74
N ILE A 283 -3.85 17.92 18.25
CA ILE A 283 -3.87 18.27 16.82
C ILE A 283 -2.78 19.29 16.45
N TYR A 284 -1.83 19.56 17.35
CA TYR A 284 -0.84 20.63 17.19
C TYR A 284 0.58 20.13 17.41
N TYR A 285 1.50 20.68 16.63
CA TYR A 285 2.93 20.66 16.90
C TYR A 285 3.26 21.72 17.94
N LEU A 286 3.64 21.29 19.15
CA LEU A 286 3.75 22.21 20.29
C LEU A 286 4.83 23.27 20.09
N ARG A 287 5.96 22.91 19.47
CA ARG A 287 7.03 23.88 19.17
C ARG A 287 6.53 24.99 18.25
N HIS A 288 5.79 24.63 17.20
CA HIS A 288 5.18 25.60 16.28
C HIS A 288 4.08 26.42 16.95
N LEU A 289 3.25 25.77 17.77
CA LEU A 289 2.18 26.45 18.51
C LEU A 289 2.74 27.50 19.49
N CYS A 290 3.92 27.25 20.08
CA CYS A 290 4.60 28.17 20.98
C CYS A 290 5.41 29.27 20.27
N ASP A 291 5.61 29.19 18.94
CA ASP A 291 6.30 30.22 18.18
C ASP A 291 5.34 31.39 17.86
N THR A 292 5.16 32.26 18.84
CA THR A 292 4.29 33.44 18.73
C THR A 292 4.84 34.51 17.77
N LEU A 293 6.11 34.40 17.35
CA LEU A 293 6.70 35.32 16.38
C LEU A 293 6.29 34.95 14.96
N ARG A 294 6.33 33.65 14.62
CA ARG A 294 5.91 33.14 13.31
C ARG A 294 4.39 32.98 13.21
N PHE A 295 3.73 32.59 14.30
CA PHE A 295 2.30 32.30 14.34
C PHE A 295 1.58 33.09 15.45
N PRO A 296 1.49 34.42 15.33
CA PRO A 296 0.79 35.23 16.32
C PRO A 296 -0.70 34.84 16.37
N ASP A 297 -1.24 34.73 17.59
CA ASP A 297 -2.66 34.47 17.87
C ASP A 297 -3.25 33.23 17.17
N TRP A 298 -2.47 32.15 17.02
CA TRP A 298 -2.95 30.92 16.38
C TRP A 298 -4.19 30.35 17.12
N PRO A 299 -5.31 30.09 16.42
CA PRO A 299 -6.56 29.72 17.08
C PRO A 299 -6.51 28.30 17.66
N ILE A 300 -6.72 28.20 18.97
CA ILE A 300 -6.84 26.92 19.68
C ILE A 300 -8.31 26.49 19.74
N LYS A 301 -8.67 25.44 19.00
CA LYS A 301 -10.08 24.99 18.89
C LYS A 301 -10.66 24.50 20.21
N LYS A 302 -9.87 23.76 21.00
CA LYS A 302 -10.31 23.14 22.27
C LYS A 302 -9.23 23.29 23.36
N PRO A 303 -9.12 24.46 24.01
CA PRO A 303 -8.01 24.75 24.93
C PRO A 303 -7.90 23.78 26.12
N VAL A 304 -9.03 23.41 26.73
CA VAL A 304 -9.04 22.50 27.89
C VAL A 304 -8.63 21.08 27.51
N ALA A 305 -9.06 20.59 26.34
CA ALA A 305 -8.67 19.27 25.85
C ALA A 305 -7.17 19.23 25.52
N LEU A 306 -6.67 20.27 24.83
CA LEU A 306 -5.25 20.41 24.55
C LEU A 306 -4.40 20.41 25.83
N LEU A 307 -4.78 21.22 26.83
CA LEU A 307 -4.05 21.27 28.10
C LEU A 307 -3.98 19.90 28.78
N LYS A 308 -5.11 19.17 28.81
CA LYS A 308 -5.16 17.83 29.39
C LYS A 308 -4.20 16.87 28.67
N ASP A 309 -4.24 16.85 27.34
CA ASP A 309 -3.42 15.94 26.54
C ASP A 309 -1.93 16.29 26.66
N VAL A 310 -1.58 17.58 26.73
CA VAL A 310 -0.20 18.04 26.96
C VAL A 310 0.31 17.60 28.34
N LEU A 311 -0.50 17.71 29.39
CA LEU A 311 -0.13 17.25 30.73
C LEU A 311 0.05 15.73 30.78
N GLU A 312 -0.76 14.98 30.04
CA GLU A 312 -0.63 13.53 29.93
C GLU A 312 0.64 13.12 29.18
N GLU A 313 0.95 13.79 28.07
CA GLU A 313 2.16 13.52 27.29
C GLU A 313 3.44 13.90 28.06
N TRP A 314 3.42 15.02 28.79
CA TRP A 314 4.49 15.39 29.72
C TRP A 314 4.74 14.28 30.73
N LYS A 315 3.67 13.74 31.34
CA LYS A 315 3.80 12.67 32.33
C LYS A 315 4.45 11.42 31.73
N LYS A 316 4.05 11.02 30.51
CA LYS A 316 4.65 9.87 29.81
C LYS A 316 6.14 10.06 29.54
N GLU A 317 6.54 11.26 29.10
CA GLU A 317 7.95 11.56 28.84
C GLU A 317 8.79 11.57 30.12
N VAL A 318 8.24 12.06 31.24
CA VAL A 318 8.91 11.99 32.55
C VAL A 318 9.08 10.55 33.04
N ASP A 319 8.08 9.69 32.80
CA ASP A 319 8.07 8.29 33.22
C ASP A 319 8.80 7.35 32.23
N LYS A 320 9.39 7.89 31.16
CA LYS A 320 9.97 7.11 30.05
C LYS A 320 11.25 6.37 30.47
N LYS A 321 11.25 5.06 30.26
CA LYS A 321 12.40 4.18 30.52
C LYS A 321 13.27 4.03 29.27
N PRO A 322 14.59 3.80 29.43
CA PRO A 322 15.47 3.52 28.29
C PRO A 322 15.04 2.24 27.54
N PRO A 323 15.29 2.16 26.22
CA PRO A 323 14.92 1.00 25.42
C PRO A 323 15.61 -0.27 25.90
N GLU A 324 14.87 -1.39 25.94
CA GLU A 324 15.34 -2.67 26.51
C GLU A 324 16.31 -3.44 25.60
N MET A 325 16.28 -3.19 24.29
CA MET A 325 17.17 -3.88 23.34
C MET A 325 18.09 -2.90 22.60
N SER A 326 19.29 -3.38 22.35
CA SER A 326 20.32 -2.70 21.55
C SER A 326 20.19 -3.03 20.06
N VAL A 327 20.90 -2.23 19.27
CA VAL A 327 21.02 -2.35 17.81
C VAL A 327 21.59 -3.72 17.44
N ASP A 328 22.58 -4.21 18.16
CA ASP A 328 23.24 -5.47 17.83
C ASP A 328 22.34 -6.68 18.11
N GLN A 329 21.62 -6.67 19.23
CA GLN A 329 20.62 -7.70 19.57
C GLN A 329 19.51 -7.80 18.51
N ALA A 330 19.23 -6.67 17.87
CA ALA A 330 18.28 -6.58 16.80
C ALA A 330 18.75 -7.24 15.50
N TYR A 331 20.00 -7.01 15.10
CA TYR A 331 20.58 -7.74 13.98
C TYR A 331 20.62 -9.24 14.23
N ASP A 332 20.98 -9.66 15.44
CA ASP A 332 21.00 -11.08 15.82
C ASP A 332 19.63 -11.74 15.68
N ALA A 333 18.56 -11.06 16.12
CA ALA A 333 17.19 -11.54 15.98
C ALA A 333 16.70 -11.61 14.52
N LEU A 334 17.24 -10.78 13.62
CA LEU A 334 17.03 -10.90 12.17
C LEU A 334 17.94 -11.94 11.51
N GLY A 335 18.89 -12.53 12.25
CA GLY A 335 19.90 -13.44 11.72
C GLY A 335 20.97 -12.74 10.86
N LEU A 336 21.23 -11.46 11.13
CA LEU A 336 22.21 -10.62 10.45
C LEU A 336 23.46 -10.46 11.33
N LYS A 337 24.64 -10.31 10.71
CA LYS A 337 25.91 -10.16 11.43
C LYS A 337 26.03 -8.77 12.06
N THR A 338 26.41 -8.66 13.32
CA THR A 338 26.75 -7.39 13.97
C THR A 338 28.07 -6.84 13.41
N GLY A 339 28.13 -5.54 13.08
CA GLY A 339 29.34 -4.94 12.51
C GLY A 339 29.27 -3.42 12.34
N VAL A 340 30.44 -2.77 12.31
CA VAL A 340 30.58 -1.32 12.14
C VAL A 340 30.14 -0.93 10.72
N GLY A 341 29.08 -0.13 10.61
CA GLY A 341 28.54 0.35 9.32
C GLY A 341 27.14 -0.17 8.96
N GLY A 342 26.56 -1.09 9.75
CA GLY A 342 25.20 -1.59 9.54
C GLY A 342 25.02 -2.44 8.27
N HIS A 343 23.76 -2.78 7.95
CA HIS A 343 23.37 -3.52 6.75
C HIS A 343 22.58 -2.63 5.79
N GLU A 344 22.68 -2.92 4.49
CA GLU A 344 21.81 -2.29 3.50
C GLU A 344 20.33 -2.59 3.76
N GLU A 345 19.47 -1.60 3.53
CA GLU A 345 18.01 -1.67 3.74
C GLU A 345 17.38 -2.90 3.08
N ASN A 346 17.82 -3.26 1.87
CA ASN A 346 17.33 -4.42 1.13
C ASN A 346 17.63 -5.76 1.82
N VAL A 347 18.75 -5.86 2.54
CA VAL A 347 19.16 -7.08 3.25
C VAL A 347 18.31 -7.23 4.52
N VAL A 348 18.17 -6.14 5.29
CA VAL A 348 17.31 -6.08 6.49
C VAL A 348 15.86 -6.38 6.12
N ARG A 349 15.35 -5.77 5.04
CA ARG A 349 14.01 -6.00 4.50
C ARG A 349 13.76 -7.48 4.18
N LYS A 350 14.68 -8.12 3.45
CA LYS A 350 14.54 -9.56 3.09
C LYS A 350 14.54 -10.47 4.32
N ALA A 351 15.41 -10.19 5.29
CA ALA A 351 15.46 -10.94 6.55
C ALA A 351 14.13 -10.80 7.31
N TYR A 352 13.61 -9.57 7.41
CA TYR A 352 12.31 -9.30 8.01
C TYR A 352 11.16 -10.02 7.29
N PHE A 353 11.04 -9.93 5.97
CA PHE A 353 9.97 -10.62 5.23
C PHE A 353 9.98 -12.13 5.47
N LYS A 354 11.17 -12.74 5.53
CA LYS A 354 11.34 -14.16 5.83
C LYS A 354 10.84 -14.49 7.24
N LEU A 355 11.15 -13.63 8.22
CA LEU A 355 10.73 -13.78 9.61
C LEU A 355 9.22 -13.56 9.78
N ALA A 356 8.68 -12.50 9.19
CA ALA A 356 7.26 -12.16 9.20
C ALA A 356 6.42 -13.25 8.54
N GLN A 357 6.89 -13.85 7.43
CA GLN A 357 6.23 -15.01 6.83
C GLN A 357 6.26 -16.25 7.73
N LYS A 358 7.37 -16.49 8.43
CA LYS A 358 7.53 -17.62 9.36
C LYS A 358 6.56 -17.53 10.53
N TYR A 359 6.35 -16.34 11.08
CA TYR A 359 5.54 -16.13 12.29
C TYR A 359 4.16 -15.49 12.01
N HIS A 360 3.72 -15.47 10.75
CA HIS A 360 2.43 -14.89 10.39
C HIS A 360 1.29 -15.63 11.13
N PRO A 361 0.47 -14.93 11.94
CA PRO A 361 -0.49 -15.55 12.86
C PRO A 361 -1.55 -16.40 12.15
N ASP A 362 -1.93 -16.03 10.92
CA ASP A 362 -2.91 -16.79 10.13
C ASP A 362 -2.30 -17.96 9.34
N LYS A 363 -0.98 -18.02 9.15
CA LYS A 363 -0.32 -19.06 8.33
C LYS A 363 0.42 -20.11 9.16
N ASN A 364 0.86 -19.75 10.37
CA ASN A 364 1.55 -20.64 11.31
C ASN A 364 1.04 -20.41 12.74
N PRO A 365 -0.09 -21.03 13.13
CA PRO A 365 -0.64 -20.90 14.48
C PRO A 365 0.34 -21.36 15.59
N ASP A 366 1.18 -22.36 15.30
CA ASP A 366 2.20 -22.90 16.22
C ASP A 366 3.45 -22.01 16.35
N GLY A 367 3.62 -21.02 15.47
CA GLY A 367 4.76 -20.08 15.52
C GLY A 367 4.73 -19.13 16.73
N ARG A 368 3.60 -19.08 17.45
CA ARG A 368 3.40 -18.24 18.65
C ARG A 368 4.24 -18.68 19.86
N VAL A 369 4.68 -19.94 19.89
CA VAL A 369 5.11 -20.59 21.15
C VAL A 369 6.50 -20.15 21.62
N SER A 370 7.32 -19.50 20.78
CA SER A 370 8.71 -19.19 21.13
C SER A 370 9.07 -17.71 21.29
N HIS A 371 8.33 -16.75 20.74
CA HIS A 371 8.68 -15.32 20.83
C HIS A 371 7.46 -14.40 20.79
N THR A 372 7.37 -13.45 21.71
CA THR A 372 6.34 -12.41 21.69
C THR A 372 6.61 -11.42 20.55
N PRO A 373 5.59 -10.92 19.82
CA PRO A 373 5.76 -9.88 18.80
C PRO A 373 6.52 -8.64 19.31
N SER A 374 6.42 -8.39 20.62
CA SER A 374 7.10 -7.31 21.35
C SER A 374 8.62 -7.33 21.31
N GLN A 375 9.27 -8.47 21.02
CA GLN A 375 10.74 -8.58 21.00
C GLN A 375 11.38 -8.10 19.69
N TYR A 376 10.58 -7.90 18.64
CA TYR A 376 11.08 -7.54 17.30
C TYR A 376 10.93 -6.04 16.98
N ILE A 377 10.27 -5.29 17.87
CA ILE A 377 9.87 -3.89 17.67
C ILE A 377 11.07 -2.93 17.67
N PRO A 378 12.00 -2.99 18.63
CA PRO A 378 13.10 -2.04 18.63
C PRO A 378 14.18 -2.38 17.58
N ILE A 379 14.05 -3.53 16.91
CA ILE A 379 15.00 -3.95 15.88
C ILE A 379 15.06 -2.98 14.73
N PHE A 380 13.90 -2.56 14.24
CA PHE A 380 13.85 -1.69 13.07
C PHE A 380 13.88 -0.20 13.44
N SER A 381 13.41 0.15 14.64
CA SER A 381 13.48 1.53 15.15
C SER A 381 14.92 2.05 15.21
N LEU A 382 15.89 1.14 15.38
CA LEU A 382 17.31 1.45 15.51
C LEU A 382 18.04 1.56 14.16
N PHE A 383 17.57 0.92 13.10
CA PHE A 383 18.30 0.83 11.82
C PHE A 383 17.94 1.85 10.76
N TYR A 384 16.82 2.56 10.91
CA TYR A 384 16.36 3.52 9.91
C TYR A 384 16.73 4.98 10.22
N SER A 385 17.36 5.26 11.37
CA SER A 385 17.80 6.62 11.74
C SER A 385 19.05 7.08 10.98
N THR A 386 19.79 6.18 10.33
CA THR A 386 21.08 6.49 9.73
C THR A 386 21.18 5.91 8.31
N ILE A 387 21.61 6.76 7.35
CA ILE A 387 22.21 6.45 6.03
C ILE A 387 21.31 6.65 4.77
N PHE A 388 21.63 7.75 4.05
CA PHE A 388 21.46 8.10 2.60
C PHE A 388 20.04 8.40 2.08
N SER A 389 19.73 9.42 1.26
CA SER A 389 20.38 10.32 0.27
C SER A 389 20.97 9.64 -0.99
N LEU A 390 20.30 9.84 -2.13
CA LEU A 390 20.75 9.62 -3.51
C LEU A 390 20.97 8.17 -4.00
N ALA A 391 19.95 7.60 -4.66
CA ALA A 391 20.10 6.78 -5.87
C ALA A 391 18.78 6.68 -6.70
N GLN A 392 18.66 7.58 -7.69
CA GLN A 392 18.01 7.43 -9.02
C GLN A 392 16.57 6.87 -9.11
N ILE A 393 15.50 7.63 -9.44
CA ILE A 393 15.22 8.49 -10.62
C ILE A 393 15.45 7.86 -12.02
N ALA A 394 15.93 6.62 -12.14
CA ALA A 394 16.26 6.05 -13.47
C ALA A 394 15.36 4.91 -13.98
N SER A 395 14.21 4.59 -13.36
CA SER A 395 13.32 3.51 -13.90
C SER A 395 11.90 3.93 -14.26
N LEU A 396 11.52 5.20 -14.06
CA LEU A 396 10.29 5.75 -14.63
C LEU A 396 10.62 6.34 -16.00
N GLY A 397 10.65 5.48 -17.02
CA GLY A 397 10.73 5.87 -18.42
C GLY A 397 9.51 6.69 -18.82
N ILE A 398 9.59 8.00 -18.61
CA ILE A 398 8.74 8.99 -19.25
C ILE A 398 9.60 9.60 -20.36
N SER A 399 9.54 9.01 -21.55
CA SER A 399 9.97 9.67 -22.77
C SER A 399 8.96 10.78 -23.09
N HIS A 400 9.50 11.94 -23.45
CA HIS A 400 8.83 13.17 -23.92
C HIS A 400 7.49 13.02 -24.62
#